data_AF-A0A520MJ22-F1
#
_entry.id   AF-A0A520MJ22-F1
#
_cell.length_a   1.000
_cell.length_b   1.000
_cell.length_c   1.000
_cell.angle_alpha   90.00
_cell.angle_beta   90.00
_cell.angle_gamma   90.00
#
_symmetry.space_group_name_H-M   'P 1'
#
loop_
_entity.id
_entity.type
_entity.pdbx_description
1 polymer ?
#
loop_
_entity_poly.entity_id
_entity_poly.type
_entity_poly.pdbx_seq_one_letter_code
_entity_poly.pdbx_strand_id
1 'polypeptide(L)'
;MDSKELVNLYLDICNELLTKLTFDKSASDNSNQHIFFVTLDKSMNYLADEVLSFSSIEQSSFSSLNSSAKWNLLSDDITFKNIIKREFEPNGFLYEFNQTQEKLFNPIDQSIIISNDSINLKKFILILDKYKEFMFLLRKTTEEC
;
A
#
# COMPACT_ATOMS: atom_id res chain seq x y z
N MET A 1 10.89 -13.59 12.51
CA MET A 1 11.15 -13.02 11.17
C MET A 1 11.22 -11.53 11.37
N ASP A 2 12.25 -10.90 10.83
CA ASP A 2 12.40 -9.44 10.93
C ASP A 2 11.30 -8.76 10.10
N SER A 3 10.70 -7.66 10.61
CA SER A 3 9.65 -6.92 9.90
C SER A 3 10.14 -6.52 8.50
N LYS A 4 11.42 -6.15 8.38
CA LYS A 4 12.07 -5.79 7.11
C LYS A 4 12.08 -6.94 6.09
N GLU A 5 12.35 -8.17 6.54
CA GLU A 5 12.31 -9.36 5.68
C GLU A 5 10.89 -9.64 5.17
N LEU A 6 9.89 -9.50 6.05
CA LEU A 6 8.49 -9.69 5.69
C LEU A 6 8.01 -8.65 4.68
N VAL A 7 8.37 -7.38 4.86
CA VAL A 7 8.07 -6.32 3.88
C VAL A 7 8.56 -6.71 2.49
N ASN A 8 9.83 -7.12 2.38
CA ASN A 8 10.46 -7.47 1.11
C ASN A 8 9.84 -8.75 0.51
N LEU A 9 9.55 -9.76 1.33
CA LEU A 9 8.88 -10.99 0.88
C LEU A 9 7.53 -10.69 0.22
N TYR A 10 6.67 -9.90 0.87
CA TYR A 10 5.37 -9.54 0.30
C TYR A 10 5.51 -8.65 -0.94
N LEU A 11 6.55 -7.82 -1.00
CA LEU A 11 6.85 -7.01 -2.18
C LEU A 11 7.27 -7.88 -3.38
N ASP A 12 8.08 -8.91 -3.17
CA ASP A 12 8.47 -9.87 -4.20
C ASP A 12 7.25 -10.64 -4.72
N ILE A 13 6.36 -11.07 -3.83
CA ILE A 13 5.09 -11.70 -4.21
C ILE A 13 4.23 -10.74 -5.05
N CYS A 14 4.18 -9.43 -4.71
CA CYS A 14 3.47 -8.44 -5.51
C CYS A 14 4.07 -8.32 -6.93
N ASN A 15 5.39 -8.32 -7.06
CA ASN A 15 6.06 -8.30 -8.37
C ASN A 15 5.72 -9.55 -9.19
N GLU A 16 5.71 -10.74 -8.56
CA GLU A 16 5.30 -11.97 -9.25
C GLU A 16 3.84 -11.93 -9.69
N LEU A 17 2.94 -11.43 -8.84
CA LEU A 17 1.52 -11.30 -9.17
C LEU A 17 1.28 -10.37 -10.36
N LEU A 18 2.02 -9.25 -10.45
CA LEU A 18 1.95 -8.36 -11.61
C LEU A 18 2.21 -9.09 -12.94
N THR A 19 3.16 -10.04 -12.97
CA THR A 19 3.45 -10.80 -14.20
C THR A 19 2.33 -11.76 -14.60
N LYS A 20 1.41 -12.07 -13.68
CA LYS A 20 0.29 -13.00 -13.87
C LYS A 20 -1.02 -12.27 -14.22
N LEU A 21 -1.07 -10.94 -14.12
CA LEU A 21 -2.25 -10.14 -14.45
C LEU A 21 -2.39 -9.96 -15.96
N THR A 22 -3.53 -10.38 -16.50
CA THR A 22 -3.84 -10.31 -17.94
C THR A 22 -5.05 -9.42 -18.24
N PHE A 23 -5.85 -9.05 -17.24
CA PHE A 23 -7.06 -8.22 -17.40
C PHE A 23 -8.09 -8.81 -18.38
N ASP A 24 -8.15 -10.14 -18.46
CA ASP A 24 -9.06 -10.89 -19.33
C ASP A 24 -10.47 -11.08 -18.74
N LYS A 25 -10.72 -10.53 -17.54
CA LYS A 25 -11.96 -10.68 -16.76
C LYS A 25 -12.27 -12.13 -16.35
N SER A 26 -11.30 -13.04 -16.46
CA SER A 26 -11.45 -14.39 -15.92
C SER A 26 -11.56 -14.36 -14.40
N ALA A 27 -12.21 -15.36 -13.82
CA ALA A 27 -12.29 -15.49 -12.36
C ALA A 27 -10.90 -15.58 -11.70
N SER A 28 -9.93 -16.19 -12.42
CA SER A 28 -8.54 -16.29 -11.97
C SER A 28 -7.85 -14.92 -11.95
N ASP A 29 -7.98 -14.14 -13.03
CA ASP A 29 -7.40 -12.80 -13.12
C ASP A 29 -8.01 -11.85 -12.08
N ASN A 30 -9.33 -11.85 -11.91
CA ASN A 30 -10.00 -11.07 -10.85
C ASN A 30 -9.49 -11.47 -9.46
N SER A 31 -9.32 -12.77 -9.21
CA SER A 31 -8.76 -13.26 -7.94
C SER A 31 -7.32 -12.77 -7.74
N ASN A 32 -6.48 -12.83 -8.77
CA ASN A 32 -5.10 -12.34 -8.72
C ASN A 32 -5.05 -10.82 -8.44
N GLN A 33 -5.97 -10.05 -9.01
CA GLN A 33 -6.11 -8.62 -8.71
C GLN A 33 -6.42 -8.38 -7.23
N HIS A 34 -7.35 -9.13 -6.63
CA HIS A 34 -7.64 -9.02 -5.19
C HIS A 34 -6.45 -9.47 -4.33
N ILE A 35 -5.81 -10.59 -4.69
CA ILE A 35 -4.66 -11.12 -3.97
C ILE A 35 -3.50 -10.11 -3.98
N PHE A 36 -3.29 -9.39 -5.09
CA PHE A 36 -2.31 -8.31 -5.16
C PHE A 36 -2.54 -7.26 -4.07
N PHE A 37 -3.76 -6.73 -3.94
CA PHE A 37 -4.07 -5.70 -2.93
C PHE A 37 -3.91 -6.23 -1.50
N VAL A 38 -4.36 -7.45 -1.22
CA VAL A 38 -4.17 -8.08 0.10
C VAL A 38 -2.69 -8.28 0.42
N THR A 39 -1.89 -8.65 -0.57
CA THR A 39 -0.44 -8.89 -0.40
C THR A 39 0.29 -7.57 -0.16
N LEU A 40 -0.07 -6.53 -0.92
CA LEU A 40 0.50 -5.19 -0.77
C LEU A 40 0.12 -4.56 0.58
N ASP A 41 -1.13 -4.74 1.02
CA ASP A 41 -1.58 -4.30 2.36
C ASP A 41 -0.77 -4.97 3.47
N LYS A 42 -0.47 -6.28 3.35
CA LYS A 42 0.40 -6.97 4.31
C LYS A 42 1.82 -6.40 4.31
N SER A 43 2.42 -6.16 3.13
CA SER A 43 3.73 -5.51 3.04
C SER A 43 3.70 -4.15 3.76
N MET A 44 2.69 -3.34 3.46
CA MET A 44 2.47 -2.03 4.05
C MET A 44 2.26 -2.08 5.57
N ASN A 45 1.58 -3.10 6.08
CA ASN A 45 1.37 -3.30 7.51
C ASN A 45 2.68 -3.60 8.25
N TYR A 46 3.53 -4.47 7.70
CA TYR A 46 4.85 -4.75 8.27
C TYR A 46 5.81 -3.57 8.12
N LEU A 47 5.66 -2.76 7.07
CA LEU A 47 6.44 -1.53 6.92
C LEU A 47 6.10 -0.52 8.01
N ALA A 48 4.83 -0.42 8.40
CA ALA A 48 4.43 0.40 9.53
C ALA A 48 5.05 -0.10 10.85
N ASP A 49 5.15 -1.42 11.05
CA ASP A 49 5.85 -2.00 12.20
C ASP A 49 7.37 -1.72 12.17
N GLU A 50 7.98 -1.76 10.97
CA GLU A 50 9.39 -1.34 10.76
C GLU A 50 9.58 0.13 11.15
N VAL A 51 8.75 1.04 10.64
CA VAL A 51 8.84 2.48 10.95
C VAL A 51 8.58 2.77 12.44
N LEU A 52 7.63 2.06 13.07
CA LEU A 52 7.36 2.24 14.49
C LEU A 52 8.62 1.99 15.34
N SER A 53 9.46 1.01 14.96
CA SER A 53 10.69 0.68 15.70
C SER A 53 11.69 1.83 15.77
N PHE A 54 11.60 2.81 14.88
CA PHE A 54 12.39 4.05 14.86
C PHE A 54 11.63 5.27 15.39
N SER A 55 10.32 5.14 15.60
CA SER A 55 9.48 6.21 16.12
C SER A 55 9.56 6.27 17.65
N SER A 56 9.26 7.45 18.21
CA SER A 56 9.17 7.62 19.66
C SER A 56 7.79 7.24 20.24
N ILE A 57 6.91 6.66 19.42
CA ILE A 57 5.54 6.34 19.78
C ILE A 57 5.50 5.01 20.56
N GLU A 58 5.37 5.09 21.88
CA GLU A 58 5.05 3.92 22.68
C GLU A 58 3.55 3.64 22.64
N GLN A 59 3.13 2.59 21.92
CA GLN A 59 1.75 2.14 21.96
C GLN A 59 1.64 0.61 22.08
N SER A 60 1.08 0.17 23.21
CA SER A 60 0.83 -1.24 23.54
C SER A 60 -0.21 -1.95 22.65
N SER A 61 -0.86 -1.22 21.74
CA SER A 61 -1.90 -1.73 20.83
C SER A 61 -1.57 -1.56 19.35
N PHE A 62 -0.38 -1.07 18.98
CA PHE A 62 -0.06 -0.83 17.57
C PHE A 62 -0.18 -2.10 16.72
N SER A 63 0.24 -3.24 17.26
CA SER A 63 0.18 -4.54 16.58
C SER A 63 -1.24 -5.05 16.28
N SER A 64 -2.26 -4.57 17.01
CA SER A 64 -3.67 -4.97 16.77
C SER A 64 -4.41 -4.04 15.81
N LEU A 65 -3.78 -2.95 15.39
CA LEU A 65 -4.35 -2.00 14.44
C LEU A 65 -4.22 -2.51 12.99
N ASN A 66 -5.18 -2.13 12.17
CA ASN A 66 -5.07 -2.31 10.71
C ASN A 66 -4.07 -1.31 10.12
N SER A 67 -3.62 -1.58 8.88
CA SER A 67 -2.62 -0.76 8.19
C SER A 67 -2.99 0.72 8.15
N SER A 68 -4.26 1.04 7.82
CA SER A 68 -4.70 2.44 7.73
C SER A 68 -4.62 3.18 9.07
N ALA A 69 -5.04 2.54 10.16
CA ALA A 69 -4.95 3.11 11.50
C ALA A 69 -3.50 3.31 11.95
N LYS A 70 -2.61 2.35 11.63
CA LYS A 70 -1.17 2.47 11.88
C LYS A 70 -0.57 3.69 11.17
N TRP A 71 -0.85 3.87 9.88
CA TRP A 71 -0.31 5.01 9.12
C TRP A 71 -0.87 6.36 9.58
N ASN A 72 -2.14 6.42 10.01
CA ASN A 72 -2.68 7.63 10.61
C ASN A 72 -1.91 8.03 11.88
N LEU A 73 -1.60 7.07 12.75
CA LEU A 73 -0.83 7.34 13.97
C LEU A 73 0.62 7.74 13.67
N LEU A 74 1.30 7.02 12.78
CA LEU A 74 2.66 7.37 12.37
C LEU A 74 2.73 8.74 11.70
N SER A 75 1.62 9.23 11.11
CA SER A 75 1.55 10.57 10.52
C SER A 75 1.69 11.71 11.55
N ASP A 76 1.55 11.42 12.84
CA ASP A 76 1.74 12.37 13.92
C ASP A 76 3.16 12.39 14.49
N ASP A 77 4.00 11.39 14.15
CA ASP A 77 5.42 11.37 14.53
C ASP A 77 6.19 12.50 13.84
N ILE A 78 6.98 13.27 14.59
CA ILE A 78 7.65 14.47 14.07
C ILE A 78 8.66 14.15 12.96
N THR A 79 9.25 12.96 12.98
CA THR A 79 10.27 12.50 12.03
C THR A 79 9.64 12.13 10.70
N PHE A 80 8.51 11.41 10.72
CA PHE A 80 7.90 10.86 9.50
C PHE A 80 6.67 11.63 9.00
N LYS A 81 6.12 12.54 9.80
CA LYS A 81 4.88 13.28 9.52
C LYS A 81 4.81 13.87 8.13
N ASN A 82 5.87 14.55 7.66
CA ASN A 82 5.84 15.21 6.36
C ASN A 82 5.81 14.22 5.19
N ILE A 83 6.46 13.07 5.34
CA ILE A 83 6.47 12.01 4.33
C ILE A 83 5.10 11.35 4.30
N ILE A 84 4.61 10.90 5.47
CA ILE A 84 3.37 10.14 5.56
C ILE A 84 2.15 10.99 5.20
N LYS A 85 2.07 12.25 5.64
CA LYS A 85 0.92 13.11 5.33
C LYS A 85 0.77 13.38 3.82
N ARG A 86 1.89 13.49 3.10
CA ARG A 86 1.87 13.63 1.63
C ARG A 86 1.24 12.42 0.96
N GLU A 87 1.45 11.22 1.49
CA GLU A 87 0.91 9.99 0.89
C GLU A 87 -0.63 9.89 0.98
N PHE A 88 -1.26 10.64 1.89
CA PHE A 88 -2.72 10.76 1.99
C PHE A 88 -3.32 11.76 0.99
N GLU A 89 -2.52 12.65 0.42
CA GLU A 89 -2.99 13.64 -0.56
C GLU A 89 -3.27 13.00 -1.93
N PRO A 90 -4.07 13.64 -2.81
CA PRO A 90 -4.21 13.20 -4.18
C PRO A 90 -2.85 13.03 -4.85
N ASN A 91 -2.65 11.89 -5.51
CA ASN A 91 -1.37 11.39 -6.06
C ASN A 91 -0.42 10.69 -5.07
N GLY A 92 -0.70 10.70 -3.76
CA GLY A 92 0.03 9.88 -2.80
C GLY A 92 -0.28 8.39 -2.92
N PHE A 93 0.64 7.53 -2.47
CA PHE A 93 0.47 6.08 -2.47
C PHE A 93 -0.78 5.64 -1.70
N LEU A 94 -0.95 6.10 -0.45
CA LEU A 94 -2.08 5.68 0.40
C LEU A 94 -3.41 6.10 -0.21
N TYR A 95 -3.48 7.29 -0.80
CA TYR A 95 -4.66 7.75 -1.53
C TYR A 95 -4.99 6.82 -2.72
N GLU A 96 -4.00 6.56 -3.58
CA GLU A 96 -4.17 5.75 -4.80
C GLU A 96 -4.52 4.30 -4.49
N PHE A 97 -3.87 3.73 -3.47
CA PHE A 97 -4.13 2.39 -2.98
C PHE A 97 -5.58 2.26 -2.51
N ASN A 98 -6.03 3.14 -1.60
CA ASN A 98 -7.38 3.08 -1.04
C ASN A 98 -8.46 3.29 -2.11
N GLN A 99 -8.28 4.27 -3.00
CA GLN A 99 -9.24 4.55 -4.08
C GLN A 99 -9.35 3.38 -5.07
N THR A 100 -8.23 2.78 -5.44
CA THR A 100 -8.24 1.65 -6.40
C THR A 100 -8.79 0.40 -5.75
N GLN A 101 -8.44 0.16 -4.48
CA GLN A 101 -8.99 -0.93 -3.68
C GLN A 101 -10.52 -0.80 -3.59
N GLU A 102 -11.04 0.36 -3.18
CA GLU A 102 -12.48 0.58 -3.06
C GLU A 102 -13.22 0.31 -4.38
N LYS A 103 -12.70 0.79 -5.51
CA LYS A 103 -13.29 0.53 -6.84
C LYS A 103 -13.26 -0.94 -7.23
N LEU A 104 -12.24 -1.69 -6.81
CA LEU A 104 -12.10 -3.12 -7.10
C LEU A 104 -13.09 -3.97 -6.27
N PHE A 105 -13.29 -3.61 -5.00
CA PHE A 105 -14.17 -4.34 -4.08
C PHE A 105 -15.64 -3.92 -4.19
N ASN A 106 -15.90 -2.68 -4.60
CA ASN A 106 -17.24 -2.13 -4.83
C ASN A 106 -17.34 -1.60 -6.28
N PRO A 107 -17.44 -2.47 -7.28
CA PRO A 107 -17.54 -2.03 -8.67
C PRO A 107 -18.81 -1.18 -8.85
N ILE A 108 -18.62 0.09 -9.28
CA ILE A 108 -19.73 0.98 -9.64
C ILE A 108 -20.47 0.35 -10.82
N ASP A 109 -21.80 0.38 -10.76
CA ASP A 109 -22.70 -0.11 -11.80
C ASP A 109 -22.27 0.44 -13.18
N GLN A 110 -21.91 -0.46 -14.11
CA GLN A 110 -21.36 -0.13 -15.43
C GLN A 110 -22.33 0.66 -16.32
N SER A 111 -23.58 0.80 -15.89
CA SER A 111 -24.61 1.64 -16.52
C SER A 111 -24.37 3.15 -16.34
N ILE A 112 -23.46 3.57 -15.46
CA ILE A 112 -23.15 4.98 -15.21
C ILE A 112 -21.77 5.32 -15.79
N ILE A 113 -21.75 6.09 -16.88
CA ILE A 113 -20.50 6.58 -17.49
C ILE A 113 -19.89 7.63 -16.54
N ILE A 114 -18.89 7.24 -15.75
CA ILE A 114 -18.11 8.17 -14.94
C ILE A 114 -16.61 7.91 -15.13
N SER A 115 -15.98 8.81 -15.91
CA SER A 115 -14.53 9.02 -16.07
C SER A 115 -13.66 7.87 -16.61
N ASN A 116 -12.62 8.23 -17.37
CA ASN A 116 -11.60 7.35 -18.00
C ASN A 116 -10.73 6.52 -17.03
N ASP A 117 -11.12 6.38 -15.76
CA ASP A 117 -10.29 5.85 -14.68
C ASP A 117 -10.43 4.32 -14.58
N SER A 118 -10.10 3.65 -15.70
CA SER A 118 -10.14 2.20 -15.83
C SER A 118 -9.05 1.52 -15.00
N ILE A 119 -9.44 0.54 -14.20
CA ILE A 119 -8.51 -0.36 -13.51
C ILE A 119 -7.85 -1.25 -14.57
N ASN A 120 -6.55 -1.08 -14.77
CA ASN A 120 -5.75 -1.81 -15.75
C ASN A 120 -4.33 -2.05 -15.20
N LEU A 121 -3.52 -2.81 -15.93
CA LEU A 121 -2.16 -3.18 -15.50
C LEU A 121 -1.28 -1.97 -15.14
N LYS A 122 -1.41 -0.85 -15.87
CA LYS A 122 -0.64 0.37 -15.59
C LYS A 122 -0.98 0.93 -14.22
N LYS A 123 -2.24 0.81 -13.76
CA LYS A 123 -2.65 1.27 -12.44
C LYS A 123 -1.98 0.45 -11.33
N PHE A 124 -1.91 -0.87 -11.49
CA PHE A 124 -1.24 -1.75 -10.52
C PHE A 124 0.27 -1.49 -10.46
N ILE A 125 0.92 -1.33 -11.61
CA ILE A 125 2.34 -0.95 -11.70
C ILE A 125 2.58 0.39 -11.00
N LEU A 126 1.76 1.41 -11.31
CA LEU A 126 1.87 2.73 -10.70
C LEU A 126 1.76 2.68 -9.16
N ILE A 127 0.79 1.93 -8.64
CA ILE A 127 0.61 1.76 -7.18
C ILE A 127 1.85 1.11 -6.57
N LEU A 128 2.39 0.07 -7.21
CA LEU A 128 3.57 -0.62 -6.71
C LEU A 128 4.82 0.26 -6.74
N ASP A 129 5.01 1.04 -7.80
CA ASP A 129 6.14 1.96 -7.93
C ASP A 129 6.07 3.06 -6.87
N LYS A 130 4.88 3.65 -6.65
CA LYS A 130 4.65 4.62 -5.57
C LYS A 130 4.90 4.01 -4.18
N TYR A 131 4.48 2.76 -3.96
CA TYR A 131 4.77 2.05 -2.71
C TYR A 131 6.28 1.89 -2.49
N LYS A 132 7.03 1.48 -3.52
CA LYS A 132 8.49 1.33 -3.45
C LYS A 132 9.18 2.66 -3.16
N GLU A 133 8.72 3.74 -3.77
CA GLU A 133 9.23 5.10 -3.52
C GLU A 133 8.96 5.53 -2.07
N PHE A 134 7.73 5.34 -1.58
CA PHE A 134 7.36 5.65 -0.20
C PHE A 134 8.21 4.85 0.80
N MET A 135 8.33 3.54 0.61
CA MET A 135 9.18 2.66 1.42
C MET A 135 10.64 3.11 1.41
N PHE A 136 11.18 3.47 0.25
CA PHE A 136 12.55 3.96 0.11
C PHE A 136 12.78 5.26 0.89
N LEU A 137 11.86 6.22 0.77
CA LEU A 137 11.94 7.49 1.51
C LEU A 137 11.92 7.27 3.02
N LEU A 138 11.01 6.42 3.52
CA LEU A 138 10.94 6.09 4.95
C LEU A 138 12.25 5.46 5.45
N ARG A 139 12.76 4.45 4.74
CA ARG A 139 14.02 3.78 5.11
C ARG A 139 15.21 4.72 5.08
N LYS A 140 15.27 5.60 4.08
CA LYS A 140 16.32 6.62 4.01
C LYS A 140 16.27 7.56 5.21
N THR A 141 15.08 8.00 5.62
CA THR A 141 14.93 8.84 6.81
C THR A 141 15.32 8.10 8.09
N THR A 142 15.04 6.79 8.20
CA THR A 142 15.51 5.98 9.34
C THR A 142 17.02 5.77 9.38
N GLU A 143 17.71 5.77 8.23
CA GLU A 143 19.18 5.64 8.16
C GLU A 143 19.91 6.97 8.44
N GLU A 144 19.23 8.11 8.22
CA GLU A 144 19.78 9.45 8.44
C GLU A 144 19.51 10.01 9.86
N CYS A 145 18.64 9.37 10.64
CA CYS A 145 18.29 9.75 12.03
C CYS A 145 18.99 8.86 13.06
#